data_AF-A0AAW1AZC0-F1
#
_entry.id   AF-A0AAW1AZC0-F1
#
_cell.length_a   1.000
_cell.length_b   1.000
_cell.length_c   1.000
_cell.angle_alpha   90.00
_cell.angle_beta   90.00
_cell.angle_gamma   90.00
#
_symmetry.space_group_name_H-M   'P 1'
#
loop_
_entity.id
_entity.type
_entity.pdbx_description
1 polymer ?
#
loop_
_entity_poly.entity_id
_entity_poly.type
_entity_poly.pdbx_seq_one_letter_code
_entity_poly.pdbx_strand_id
1 'polypeptide(L)'
;MAVKRREQVLQDYKRLQSKVEKYEEKEKTGPILTKLHQAREELRPVKDDFEAKNKQLLEEMPKFYSSRIDYFKPSFESLIRAQVVYYTEMYKIFGELTEQIDEPDVTDEQREKESEAKLNELRALSIVADD
;
A
#
# COMPACT_ATOMS: atom_id res chain seq x y z
N MET A 1 -10.88 15.66 0.30
CA MET A 1 -11.65 16.71 -0.42
C MET A 1 -13.13 16.73 -0.04
N ALA A 2 -13.86 15.59 -0.04
CA ALA A 2 -15.29 15.55 0.25
C ALA A 2 -15.67 16.08 1.65
N VAL A 3 -14.98 15.64 2.71
CA VAL A 3 -15.16 16.15 4.09
C VAL A 3 -14.93 17.65 4.15
N LYS A 4 -13.84 18.16 3.57
CA LYS A 4 -13.53 19.61 3.51
C LYS A 4 -14.62 20.40 2.76
N ARG A 5 -15.15 19.86 1.66
CA ARG A 5 -16.26 20.48 0.91
C ARG A 5 -17.54 20.52 1.73
N ARG A 6 -17.90 19.42 2.41
CA ARG A 6 -19.05 19.40 3.33
C ARG A 6 -18.88 20.42 4.46
N GLU A 7 -17.68 20.56 4.99
CA GLU A 7 -17.39 21.53 6.06
C GLU A 7 -17.52 22.98 5.58
N GLN A 8 -17.04 23.28 4.37
CA GLN A 8 -17.24 24.61 3.77
C GLN A 8 -18.73 24.95 3.63
N VAL A 9 -19.52 24.03 3.09
CA VAL A 9 -20.97 24.25 2.91
C VAL A 9 -21.69 24.34 4.26
N LEU A 10 -21.24 23.62 5.29
CA LEU A 10 -21.76 23.77 6.66
C LEU A 10 -21.52 25.18 7.21
N GLN A 11 -20.35 25.77 6.98
CA GLN A 11 -20.06 27.14 7.41
C GLN A 11 -20.98 28.15 6.72
N ASP A 12 -21.17 28.01 5.41
CA ASP A 12 -22.07 28.85 4.63
C ASP A 12 -23.53 28.69 5.08
N TYR A 13 -23.97 27.45 5.31
CA TYR A 13 -25.29 27.13 5.87
C TYR A 13 -25.50 27.82 7.23
N LYS A 14 -24.56 27.66 8.17
CA LYS A 14 -24.64 28.30 9.50
C LYS A 14 -24.73 29.82 9.40
N ARG A 15 -23.95 30.44 8.51
CA ARG A 15 -23.97 31.90 8.30
C ARG A 15 -25.34 32.38 7.83
N LEU A 16 -25.94 31.70 6.85
CA LEU A 16 -27.26 32.06 6.31
C LEU A 16 -28.38 31.72 7.30
N GLN A 17 -28.27 30.61 8.03
CA GLN A 17 -29.19 30.23 9.08
C GLN A 17 -29.26 31.31 10.17
N SER A 18 -28.10 31.80 10.65
CA SER A 18 -28.06 32.92 11.60
C SER A 18 -28.63 34.22 11.02
N LYS A 19 -28.58 34.45 9.69
CA LYS A 19 -29.23 35.60 9.05
C LYS A 19 -30.76 35.47 9.09
N VAL A 20 -31.30 34.27 8.89
CA VAL A 20 -32.74 33.98 9.01
C VAL A 20 -33.20 34.19 10.45
N GLU A 21 -32.54 33.57 11.43
CA GLU A 21 -32.85 33.69 12.87
C GLU A 21 -32.90 35.16 13.31
N LYS A 22 -31.91 35.97 12.88
CA LYS A 22 -31.88 37.43 13.15
C LYS A 22 -33.08 38.20 12.60
N TYR A 23 -33.74 37.74 11.55
CA TYR A 23 -34.96 38.37 11.03
C TYR A 23 -36.22 37.81 11.67
N GLU A 24 -36.20 36.55 12.12
CA GLU A 24 -37.31 35.92 12.86
C GLU A 24 -37.50 36.51 14.25
N GLU A 25 -36.40 36.91 14.91
CA GLU A 25 -36.43 37.56 16.24
C GLU A 25 -36.94 39.01 16.21
N LYS A 26 -36.98 39.65 15.03
CA LYS A 26 -37.41 41.05 14.90
C LYS A 26 -38.93 41.16 14.82
N GLU A 27 -39.46 42.35 15.13
CA GLU A 27 -40.89 42.64 14.99
C GLU A 27 -41.39 42.38 13.55
N LYS A 28 -42.58 41.79 13.45
CA LYS A 28 -43.20 41.36 12.18
C LYS A 28 -43.80 42.52 11.40
N THR A 29 -42.97 43.49 11.03
CA THR A 29 -43.34 44.58 10.13
C THR A 29 -43.23 44.12 8.66
N GLY A 30 -43.99 44.76 7.75
CA GLY A 30 -43.95 44.45 6.32
C GLY A 30 -42.54 44.34 5.74
N PRO A 31 -41.65 45.34 5.93
CA PRO A 31 -40.27 45.29 5.43
C PRO A 31 -39.44 44.14 5.99
N ILE A 32 -39.66 43.77 7.26
CA ILE A 32 -38.94 42.66 7.92
C ILE A 32 -39.42 41.32 7.36
N LEU A 33 -40.72 41.16 7.12
CA LEU A 33 -41.29 39.95 6.52
C LEU A 33 -40.75 39.71 5.10
N THR A 34 -40.60 40.75 4.29
CA THR A 34 -39.97 40.63 2.96
C THR A 34 -38.51 40.17 3.06
N LYS A 35 -37.72 40.76 3.96
CA LYS A 35 -36.31 40.38 4.16
C LYS A 35 -36.16 38.97 4.71
N LEU A 36 -37.06 38.55 5.61
CA LEU A 36 -37.11 37.19 6.12
C LEU A 36 -37.38 36.19 5.00
N HIS A 37 -38.35 36.48 4.12
CA HIS A 37 -38.65 35.63 2.97
C HIS A 37 -37.44 35.48 2.04
N GLN A 38 -36.78 36.59 1.69
CA GLN A 38 -35.55 36.57 0.88
C GLN A 38 -34.43 35.76 1.54
N ALA A 39 -34.19 35.95 2.85
CA ALA A 39 -33.16 35.21 3.58
C ALA A 39 -33.44 33.69 3.61
N ARG A 40 -34.73 33.28 3.66
CA ARG A 40 -35.13 31.87 3.58
C ARG A 40 -34.91 31.28 2.19
N GLU A 41 -35.21 32.03 1.14
CA GLU A 41 -34.95 31.59 -0.25
C GLU A 41 -33.46 31.48 -0.55
N GLU A 42 -32.62 32.38 0.00
CA GLU A 42 -31.15 32.26 -0.07
C GLU A 42 -30.63 31.04 0.68
N LEU A 43 -31.20 30.72 1.84
CA LEU A 43 -30.78 29.61 2.70
C LEU A 43 -31.09 28.23 2.09
N ARG A 44 -32.28 28.08 1.48
CA ARG A 44 -32.80 26.81 0.99
C ARG A 44 -31.79 26.01 0.13
N PRO A 45 -31.22 26.53 -0.96
CA PRO A 45 -30.30 25.76 -1.79
C PRO A 45 -29.01 25.37 -1.06
N VAL A 46 -28.54 26.19 -0.13
CA VAL A 46 -27.32 25.90 0.65
C VAL A 46 -27.58 24.81 1.69
N LYS A 47 -28.77 24.83 2.31
CA LYS A 47 -29.22 23.76 3.21
C LYS A 47 -29.33 22.43 2.47
N ASP A 48 -29.98 22.42 1.30
CA ASP A 48 -30.16 21.22 0.50
C ASP A 48 -28.80 20.62 0.06
N ASP A 49 -27.84 21.46 -0.36
CA ASP A 49 -26.49 21.00 -0.70
C ASP A 49 -25.71 20.45 0.51
N PHE A 50 -25.83 21.11 1.67
CA PHE A 50 -25.23 20.60 2.91
C PHE A 50 -25.81 19.23 3.27
N GLU A 51 -27.14 19.10 3.29
CA GLU A 51 -27.82 17.87 3.68
C GLU A 51 -27.48 16.72 2.73
N ALA A 52 -27.44 16.98 1.42
CA ALA A 52 -27.02 16.00 0.43
C ALA A 52 -25.58 15.50 0.68
N LYS A 53 -24.62 16.42 0.83
CA LYS A 53 -23.21 16.06 1.09
C LYS A 53 -23.03 15.37 2.44
N ASN A 54 -23.76 15.82 3.46
CA ASN A 54 -23.69 15.25 4.80
C ASN A 54 -24.24 13.82 4.82
N LYS A 55 -25.40 13.59 4.18
CA LYS A 55 -25.99 12.26 4.02
C LYS A 55 -25.06 11.31 3.29
N GLN A 56 -24.49 11.76 2.16
CA GLN A 56 -23.52 10.97 1.39
C GLN A 56 -22.35 10.51 2.28
N LEU A 57 -21.73 11.42 3.02
CA LEU A 57 -20.60 11.07 3.89
C LEU A 57 -20.99 10.13 5.03
N LEU A 58 -22.17 10.33 5.64
CA LEU A 58 -22.66 9.44 6.69
C LEU A 58 -22.93 8.01 6.18
N GLU A 59 -23.32 7.86 4.92
CA GLU A 59 -23.54 6.55 4.31
C GLU A 59 -22.23 5.89 3.83
N GLU A 60 -21.31 6.67 3.27
CA GLU A 60 -20.08 6.14 2.64
C GLU A 60 -18.95 5.90 3.64
N MET A 61 -18.76 6.78 4.63
CA MET A 61 -17.63 6.68 5.58
C MET A 61 -17.60 5.36 6.35
N PRO A 62 -18.73 4.84 6.88
CA PRO A 62 -18.74 3.54 7.55
C PRO A 62 -18.41 2.39 6.60
N LYS A 63 -18.91 2.43 5.36
CA LYS A 63 -18.64 1.42 4.33
C LYS A 63 -17.14 1.40 3.98
N PHE A 64 -16.56 2.58 3.75
CA PHE A 64 -15.13 2.74 3.49
C PHE A 64 -14.27 2.25 4.66
N TYR A 65 -14.68 2.53 5.90
CA TYR A 65 -13.95 2.04 7.06
C TYR A 65 -14.01 0.51 7.12
N SER A 66 -15.17 -0.10 6.92
CA SER A 66 -15.34 -1.56 6.93
C SER A 66 -14.54 -2.27 5.84
N SER A 67 -14.45 -1.69 4.63
CA SER A 67 -13.69 -2.26 3.51
C SER A 67 -12.19 -2.37 3.77
N ARG A 68 -11.66 -1.77 4.85
CA ARG A 68 -10.25 -1.94 5.26
C ARG A 68 -9.88 -3.40 5.46
N ILE A 69 -10.80 -4.23 5.96
CA ILE A 69 -10.53 -5.66 6.22
C ILE A 69 -10.34 -6.37 4.88
N ASP A 70 -11.24 -6.13 3.94
CA ASP A 70 -11.21 -6.73 2.60
C ASP A 70 -10.01 -6.24 1.79
N TYR A 71 -9.45 -5.07 2.10
CA TYR A 71 -8.20 -4.59 1.52
C TYR A 71 -6.97 -5.21 2.19
N PHE A 72 -6.83 -5.06 3.51
CA PHE A 72 -5.60 -5.41 4.21
C PHE A 72 -5.41 -6.92 4.33
N LYS A 73 -6.47 -7.70 4.57
CA LYS A 73 -6.35 -9.16 4.76
C LYS A 73 -5.71 -9.86 3.55
N PRO A 74 -6.22 -9.72 2.31
CA PRO A 74 -5.57 -10.34 1.16
C PRO A 74 -4.22 -9.69 0.81
N SER A 75 -4.03 -8.40 1.09
CA SER A 75 -2.73 -7.73 0.87
C SER A 75 -1.63 -8.32 1.75
N PHE A 76 -1.91 -8.51 3.05
CA PHE A 76 -0.97 -9.14 3.98
C PHE A 76 -0.77 -10.61 3.67
N GLU A 77 -1.83 -11.34 3.32
CA GLU A 77 -1.72 -12.73 2.89
C GLU A 77 -0.81 -12.86 1.66
N SER A 78 -0.99 -11.99 0.67
CA SER A 78 -0.16 -11.98 -0.55
C SER A 78 1.30 -11.67 -0.24
N LEU A 79 1.57 -10.71 0.67
CA LEU A 79 2.93 -10.40 1.11
C LEU A 79 3.59 -11.61 1.78
N ILE A 80 2.89 -12.25 2.72
CA ILE A 80 3.41 -13.43 3.43
C ILE A 80 3.67 -14.56 2.43
N ARG A 81 2.74 -14.84 1.51
CA ARG A 81 2.92 -15.86 0.47
C ARG A 81 4.14 -15.58 -0.40
N ALA A 82 4.34 -14.33 -0.82
CA ALA A 82 5.52 -13.95 -1.59
C ALA A 82 6.81 -14.16 -0.81
N GLN A 83 6.84 -13.81 0.48
CA GLN A 83 7.98 -14.04 1.36
C GLN A 83 8.25 -15.54 1.57
N VAL A 84 7.22 -16.35 1.79
CA VAL A 84 7.37 -17.82 1.94
C VAL A 84 8.00 -18.42 0.69
N VAL A 85 7.53 -18.03 -0.50
CA VAL A 85 8.12 -18.49 -1.77
C VAL A 85 9.58 -18.05 -1.86
N TYR A 86 9.86 -16.75 -1.65
CA TYR A 86 11.21 -16.22 -1.73
C TYR A 86 12.19 -16.95 -0.80
N TYR A 87 11.85 -17.10 0.48
CA TYR A 87 12.74 -17.74 1.45
C TYR A 87 12.88 -19.25 1.22
N THR A 88 11.85 -19.90 0.68
CA THR A 88 11.90 -21.32 0.31
C THR A 88 12.87 -21.53 -0.85
N GLU A 89 12.79 -20.71 -1.90
CA GLU A 89 13.72 -20.79 -3.03
C GLU A 89 15.14 -20.42 -2.61
N MET A 90 15.30 -19.39 -1.77
CA MET A 90 16.59 -19.01 -1.21
C MET A 90 17.22 -20.15 -0.40
N TYR A 91 16.44 -20.85 0.43
CA TYR A 91 16.91 -21.99 1.21
C TYR A 91 17.38 -23.14 0.31
N LYS A 92 16.64 -23.46 -0.76
CA LYS A 92 17.05 -24.49 -1.73
C LYS A 92 18.38 -24.15 -2.40
N ILE A 93 18.51 -22.93 -2.91
CA ILE A 93 19.73 -22.46 -3.59
C ILE A 93 20.93 -22.55 -2.64
N PHE A 94 20.79 -22.10 -1.39
CA PHE A 94 21.88 -22.18 -0.43
C PHE A 94 22.17 -23.62 0.02
N GLY A 95 21.16 -24.48 0.09
CA GLY A 95 21.33 -25.91 0.35
C GLY A 95 22.17 -26.57 -0.74
N GLU A 96 21.78 -26.41 -2.01
CA GLU A 96 22.52 -26.93 -3.17
C GLU A 96 23.96 -26.40 -3.23
N LEU A 97 24.16 -25.10 -2.95
CA LEU A 97 25.50 -24.52 -2.91
C LEU A 97 26.35 -25.08 -1.77
N THR A 98 25.74 -25.34 -0.60
CA THR A 98 26.46 -25.91 0.55
C THR A 98 26.91 -27.34 0.23
N GLU A 99 26.05 -28.15 -0.39
CA GLU A 99 26.41 -29.51 -0.83
C GLU A 99 27.58 -29.51 -1.81
N GLN A 100 27.63 -28.57 -2.76
CA GLN A 100 28.75 -28.43 -3.70
C GLN A 100 30.05 -28.00 -3.02
N ILE A 101 29.97 -27.21 -1.94
CA ILE A 101 31.16 -26.78 -1.17
C ILE A 101 31.65 -27.88 -0.23
N ASP A 102 30.74 -28.67 0.33
CA ASP A 102 31.06 -29.80 1.23
C ASP A 102 31.53 -31.05 0.48
N GLU A 103 31.51 -31.08 -0.85
CA GLU A 103 32.21 -32.12 -1.61
C GLU A 103 33.71 -32.04 -1.25
N PRO A 104 34.28 -33.09 -0.63
CA PRO A 104 35.69 -33.06 -0.26
C PRO A 104 36.50 -32.98 -1.55
N ASP A 105 37.14 -31.83 -1.77
CA ASP A 105 38.14 -31.71 -2.81
C ASP A 105 39.19 -32.80 -2.57
N VAL A 106 39.65 -33.42 -3.66
CA VAL A 106 40.63 -34.52 -3.60
C VAL A 106 41.80 -34.02 -2.73
N THR A 107 42.24 -34.79 -1.73
CA THR A 107 43.24 -34.28 -0.78
C THR A 107 44.48 -33.83 -1.55
N ASP A 108 45.21 -32.83 -1.05
CA ASP A 108 46.42 -32.34 -1.74
C ASP A 108 47.37 -33.50 -2.08
N GLU A 109 47.52 -34.48 -1.17
CA GLU A 109 48.30 -35.71 -1.39
C GLU A 109 47.77 -36.60 -2.53
N GLN A 110 46.44 -36.74 -2.65
CA GLN A 110 45.82 -37.51 -3.73
C GLN A 110 45.98 -36.77 -5.08
N ARG A 111 45.81 -35.45 -5.10
CA ARG A 111 46.06 -34.62 -6.29
C ARG A 111 47.52 -34.68 -6.72
N GLU A 112 48.46 -34.65 -5.77
CA GLU A 112 49.89 -34.76 -6.05
C GLU A 112 50.22 -36.13 -6.66
N LYS A 113 49.70 -37.22 -6.10
CA LYS A 113 49.86 -38.57 -6.66
C LYS A 113 49.30 -38.70 -8.08
N GLU A 114 48.11 -38.15 -8.34
CA GLU A 114 47.53 -38.16 -9.70
C GLU A 114 48.35 -37.31 -10.68
N SER A 115 48.87 -36.17 -10.23
CA SER A 115 49.74 -35.30 -11.03
C SER A 115 51.06 -36.00 -11.37
N GLU A 116 51.71 -36.63 -10.39
CA GLU A 116 52.93 -37.41 -10.59
C GLU A 116 52.69 -38.61 -11.51
N ALA A 117 51.57 -39.31 -11.37
CA ALA A 117 51.22 -40.41 -12.27
C ALA A 117 51.11 -39.94 -13.72
N LYS A 118 50.41 -38.83 -13.97
CA LYS A 118 50.29 -38.22 -15.31
C LYS A 118 51.65 -37.72 -15.84
N LEU A 119 52.48 -37.13 -14.99
CA LEU A 119 53.84 -36.72 -15.37
C LEU A 119 54.74 -37.91 -15.72
N ASN A 120 54.59 -39.03 -15.01
CA ASN A 120 55.32 -40.26 -15.31
C ASN A 120 54.85 -40.92 -16.60
N GLU A 121 53.54 -40.89 -16.90
CA GLU A 121 53.02 -41.28 -18.22
C GLU A 121 53.60 -40.42 -19.33
N LEU A 122 53.65 -39.09 -19.15
CA LEU A 122 54.28 -38.18 -20.11
C LEU A 122 55.78 -38.44 -20.29
N ARG A 123 56.51 -38.76 -19.21
CA ARG A 123 57.92 -39.16 -19.26
C ARG A 123 58.11 -40.49 -19.99
N ALA A 124 57.22 -41.46 -19.79
CA ALA A 124 57.26 -42.75 -20.48
C ALA A 124 56.96 -42.62 -21.98
N LEU A 125 56.18 -41.61 -22.37
CA LEU A 125 55.92 -41.24 -23.77
C LEU A 125 57.03 -40.34 -24.37
N SER A 126 57.89 -39.77 -23.54
CA SER A 126 59.00 -38.93 -23.97
C SER A 126 60.10 -39.78 -24.57
N ILE A 127 60.08 -39.90 -25.90
CA ILE A 127 61.16 -40.44 -26.71
C ILE A 127 62.31 -39.44 -26.72
N VAL A 128 63.03 -39.30 -25.61
CA VAL A 128 64.40 -38.80 -25.68
C VAL A 128 65.26 -40.05 -25.65
N ALA A 129 65.91 -40.30 -26.78
CA ALA A 129 66.89 -41.37 -26.92
C ALA A 129 67.98 -41.17 -25.85
N ASP A 130 68.16 -42.16 -24.99
CA ASP A 130 69.38 -42.31 -24.20
C ASP A 130 70.52 -42.55 -25.21
N ASP A 131 71.42 -41.57 -25.35
CA ASP A 131 72.81 -41.80 -25.79
C ASP A 131 73.64 -42.33 -24.62
#